data_AF-A0A8J5XKH1-F1
#
_entry.id   AF-A0A8J5XKH1-F1
#
_cell.length_a   1.000
_cell.length_b   1.000
_cell.length_c   1.000
_cell.angle_alpha   90.00
_cell.angle_beta   90.00
_cell.angle_gamma   90.00
#
_symmetry.space_group_name_H-M   'P 1'
#
loop_
_entity.id
_entity.type
_entity.pdbx_description
1 polymer ?
#
loop_
_entity_poly.entity_id
_entity_poly.type
_entity_poly.pdbx_seq_one_letter_code
_entity_poly.pdbx_strand_id
1 'polypeptide(L)'
;MQPVRVRVATYNVLSSHLADPSHFPRCAPADLDAAVRLPRVLAKLRAETAQKSVIALQEVSMDWAGELHTFFAAEGYQFVTALYGRYFNGYMGVGLAWPISEYEVAAVSIKRIADTRQWPRGAPPAAGLARALALARSFVSGSFGALRGSLAWVLAGGGRASPSKPPFGGGVHGDPLAVARDRHNQAIAAMLVPRTPPRSSSSSASGAAGGGPWRPAAFAVACYHMPCMFRTVADRQVMLVHSSLYAQWAQRFAASARGAPGDGSCAPHVVVGDFNVQPSSASYELLTSQLRADHPERPPARAPHDRTRWSVDALPGGAMRSAYALASADERTEPAFTNNAWVGETGPAFRETLDYIFLSREWAVRAVRPLPPLGSLGDGEFYPSEDEPSDHLMLAAELELPAARGARAY
;
A
#
# COMPACT_ATOMS: atom_id res chain seq x y z
N MET A 1 -4.01 9.87 31.89
CA MET A 1 -4.68 10.17 30.60
C MET A 1 -5.71 9.10 30.32
N GLN A 2 -6.76 9.42 29.58
CA GLN A 2 -7.67 8.37 29.07
C GLN A 2 -6.98 7.61 27.92
N PRO A 3 -7.30 6.33 27.72
CA PRO A 3 -6.82 5.59 26.56
C PRO A 3 -7.31 6.26 25.27
N VAL A 4 -6.48 6.24 24.23
CA VAL A 4 -6.85 6.75 22.90
C VAL A 4 -7.46 5.59 22.14
N ARG A 5 -8.69 5.76 21.65
CA ARG A 5 -9.36 4.76 20.81
C ARG A 5 -9.39 5.23 19.38
N VAL A 6 -9.06 4.33 18.47
CA VAL A 6 -8.98 4.60 17.04
C VAL A 6 -9.57 3.42 16.30
N ARG A 7 -10.44 3.67 15.34
CA ARG A 7 -10.84 2.65 14.37
C ARG A 7 -10.06 2.86 13.08
N VAL A 8 -9.44 1.82 12.54
CA VAL A 8 -8.71 1.87 11.27
C VAL A 8 -9.33 0.85 10.32
N ALA A 9 -9.65 1.28 9.10
CA ALA A 9 -10.15 0.42 8.04
C ALA A 9 -9.21 0.45 6.83
N THR A 10 -9.07 -0.69 6.15
CA THR A 10 -8.34 -0.78 4.87
C THR A 10 -9.14 -1.59 3.85
N TYR A 11 -9.11 -1.16 2.59
CA TYR A 11 -9.88 -1.79 1.53
C TYR A 11 -9.27 -1.56 0.15
N ASN A 12 -8.91 -2.64 -0.54
CA ASN A 12 -8.66 -2.60 -1.98
C ASN A 12 -10.02 -2.50 -2.68
N VAL A 13 -10.27 -1.41 -3.41
CA VAL A 13 -11.58 -1.14 -4.00
C VAL A 13 -11.76 -1.75 -5.40
N LEU A 14 -10.76 -2.47 -5.89
CA LEU A 14 -10.66 -3.00 -7.26
C LEU A 14 -10.86 -1.91 -8.32
N SER A 15 -9.75 -1.46 -8.90
CA SER A 15 -9.75 -0.38 -9.89
C SER A 15 -10.82 -0.61 -10.97
N SER A 16 -11.53 0.46 -11.36
CA SER A 16 -12.55 0.41 -12.42
C SER A 16 -12.04 -0.18 -13.74
N HIS A 17 -10.72 -0.11 -14.00
CA HIS A 17 -10.09 -0.63 -15.21
C HIS A 17 -9.66 -2.09 -15.11
N LEU A 18 -9.73 -2.70 -13.92
CA LEU A 18 -9.33 -4.09 -13.68
C LEU A 18 -10.54 -5.04 -13.58
N ALA A 19 -11.73 -4.52 -13.27
CA ALA A 19 -12.98 -5.28 -13.21
C ALA A 19 -13.61 -5.52 -14.60
N ASP A 20 -12.86 -6.11 -15.52
CA ASP A 20 -13.35 -6.45 -16.86
C ASP A 20 -13.99 -7.86 -16.88
N PRO A 21 -15.14 -8.08 -17.56
CA PRO A 21 -15.74 -9.41 -17.68
C PRO A 21 -14.82 -10.48 -18.28
N SER A 22 -13.87 -10.11 -19.15
CA SER A 22 -12.86 -11.03 -19.67
C SER A 22 -11.84 -11.44 -18.60
N HIS A 23 -11.68 -10.63 -17.56
CA HIS A 23 -10.79 -10.90 -16.43
C HIS A 23 -11.52 -11.69 -15.35
N PHE A 24 -12.80 -11.37 -15.09
CA PHE A 24 -13.67 -12.03 -14.11
C PHE A 24 -14.83 -12.77 -14.81
N PRO A 25 -14.57 -13.84 -15.58
CA PRO A 25 -15.60 -14.47 -16.43
C PRO A 25 -16.69 -15.21 -15.65
N ARG A 26 -16.51 -15.39 -14.33
CA ARG A 26 -17.49 -16.05 -13.45
C ARG A 26 -18.36 -15.06 -12.67
N CYS A 27 -18.04 -13.78 -12.68
CA CYS A 27 -18.84 -12.74 -12.06
C CYS A 27 -19.94 -12.27 -13.01
N ALA A 28 -21.09 -11.84 -12.48
CA ALA A 28 -22.13 -11.25 -13.31
C ALA A 28 -21.61 -9.93 -13.91
N PRO A 29 -21.70 -9.70 -15.24
CA PRO A 29 -21.17 -8.50 -15.87
C PRO A 29 -21.71 -7.19 -15.27
N ALA A 30 -22.96 -7.18 -14.80
CA ALA A 30 -23.56 -6.03 -14.14
C ALA A 30 -22.86 -5.68 -12.82
N ASP A 31 -22.34 -6.67 -12.10
CA ASP A 31 -21.62 -6.46 -10.84
C ASP A 31 -20.17 -6.04 -11.04
N LEU A 32 -19.66 -6.08 -12.27
CA LEU A 32 -18.34 -5.60 -12.65
C LEU A 32 -18.36 -4.13 -13.12
N ASP A 33 -19.52 -3.65 -13.58
CA ASP A 33 -19.71 -2.29 -14.09
C ASP A 33 -19.33 -1.23 -13.04
N ALA A 34 -18.43 -0.32 -13.42
CA ALA A 34 -17.92 0.71 -12.52
C ALA A 34 -19.01 1.65 -11.97
N ALA A 35 -20.06 1.94 -12.76
CA ALA A 35 -21.18 2.77 -12.34
C ALA A 35 -22.11 2.07 -11.34
N VAL A 36 -22.09 0.73 -11.31
CA VAL A 36 -22.80 -0.09 -10.32
C VAL A 36 -21.95 -0.29 -9.06
N ARG A 37 -20.65 -0.59 -9.23
CA ARG A 37 -19.74 -0.87 -8.11
C ARG A 37 -19.46 0.37 -7.26
N LEU A 38 -19.24 1.54 -7.86
CA LEU A 38 -18.86 2.73 -7.08
C LEU A 38 -19.91 3.10 -6.00
N PRO A 39 -21.23 3.19 -6.29
CA PRO A 39 -22.24 3.39 -5.25
C PRO A 39 -22.19 2.36 -4.11
N ARG A 40 -21.93 1.08 -4.42
CA ARG A 40 -21.77 0.02 -3.41
C ARG A 40 -20.52 0.21 -2.57
N VAL A 41 -19.39 0.59 -3.18
CA VAL A 41 -18.15 0.96 -2.48
C VAL A 41 -18.42 2.13 -1.54
N LEU A 42 -19.06 3.20 -2.02
CA LEU A 42 -19.40 4.37 -1.19
C LEU A 42 -20.32 4.02 -0.03
N ALA A 43 -21.26 3.08 -0.20
CA ALA A 43 -22.11 2.60 0.88
C ALA A 43 -21.29 1.89 1.98
N LYS A 44 -20.32 1.04 1.62
CA LYS A 44 -19.41 0.41 2.58
C LYS A 44 -18.53 1.45 3.29
N LEU A 45 -18.01 2.43 2.55
CA LEU A 45 -17.22 3.52 3.13
C LEU A 45 -18.05 4.36 4.09
N ARG A 46 -19.33 4.62 3.80
CA ARG A 46 -20.24 5.38 4.68
C ARG A 46 -20.44 4.70 6.03
N ALA A 47 -20.49 3.37 6.06
CA ALA A 47 -20.56 2.62 7.32
C ALA A 47 -19.31 2.82 8.20
N GLU A 48 -18.14 3.04 7.59
CA GLU A 48 -16.90 3.34 8.29
C GLU A 48 -16.77 4.84 8.62
N THR A 49 -17.27 5.75 7.76
CA THR A 49 -17.25 7.19 8.08
C THR A 49 -18.13 7.52 9.29
N ALA A 50 -19.26 6.82 9.42
CA ALA A 50 -20.16 6.89 10.58
C ALA A 50 -19.47 6.47 11.89
N GLN A 51 -18.53 5.54 11.83
CA GLN A 51 -17.73 5.08 12.98
C GLN A 51 -16.48 5.92 13.22
N LYS A 52 -16.27 7.01 12.47
CA LYS A 52 -15.10 7.88 12.57
C LYS A 52 -13.77 7.15 12.33
N SER A 53 -13.78 6.14 11.45
CA SER A 53 -12.60 5.36 11.11
C SER A 53 -11.54 6.19 10.39
N VAL A 54 -10.25 5.92 10.60
CA VAL A 54 -9.20 6.28 9.63
C VAL A 54 -9.24 5.25 8.50
N ILE A 55 -9.42 5.68 7.25
CA ILE A 55 -9.74 4.80 6.13
C ILE A 55 -8.60 4.83 5.10
N ALA A 56 -8.06 3.67 4.78
CA ALA A 56 -7.01 3.48 3.78
C ALA A 56 -7.55 2.70 2.58
N LEU A 57 -7.32 3.21 1.38
CA LEU A 57 -7.81 2.59 0.14
C LEU A 57 -6.65 2.19 -0.77
N GLN A 58 -6.79 1.04 -1.43
CA GLN A 58 -5.91 0.57 -2.48
C GLN A 58 -6.68 0.46 -3.79
N GLU A 59 -5.96 0.50 -4.91
CA GLU A 59 -6.51 0.52 -6.26
C GLU A 59 -7.52 1.65 -6.55
N VAL A 60 -7.34 2.79 -5.89
CA VAL A 60 -8.09 4.00 -6.22
C VAL A 60 -7.73 4.43 -7.65
N SER A 61 -8.63 4.24 -8.60
CA SER A 61 -8.45 4.68 -9.98
C SER A 61 -8.57 6.20 -10.11
N MET A 62 -7.95 6.77 -11.15
CA MET A 62 -8.09 8.20 -11.46
C MET A 62 -9.55 8.59 -11.72
N ASP A 63 -10.34 7.69 -12.33
CA ASP A 63 -11.76 7.91 -12.61
C ASP A 63 -12.60 8.02 -11.34
N TRP A 64 -12.26 7.24 -10.30
CA TRP A 64 -12.97 7.27 -9.02
C TRP A 64 -12.40 8.28 -8.02
N ALA A 65 -11.18 8.79 -8.24
CA ALA A 65 -10.52 9.69 -7.30
C ALA A 65 -11.34 10.96 -7.03
N GLY A 66 -11.94 11.58 -8.06
CA GLY A 66 -12.77 12.79 -7.91
C GLY A 66 -14.04 12.56 -7.07
N GLU A 67 -14.73 11.45 -7.32
CA GLU A 67 -15.92 11.04 -6.55
C GLU A 67 -15.57 10.73 -5.09
N LEU A 68 -14.46 10.02 -4.86
CA LEU A 68 -13.98 9.73 -3.51
C LEU A 68 -13.58 11.01 -2.75
N HIS A 69 -12.92 11.96 -3.41
CA HIS A 69 -12.64 13.28 -2.81
C HIS A 69 -13.92 14.01 -2.41
N THR A 70 -14.94 13.99 -3.27
CA THR A 70 -16.24 14.62 -2.99
C THR A 70 -16.96 13.93 -1.84
N PHE A 71 -17.01 12.60 -1.85
CA PHE A 71 -17.58 11.78 -0.79
C PHE A 71 -16.93 12.06 0.56
N PHE A 72 -15.60 11.94 0.67
CA PHE A 72 -14.91 12.16 1.95
C PHE A 72 -15.05 13.60 2.43
N ALA A 73 -15.00 14.59 1.54
CA ALA A 73 -15.25 15.99 1.92
C ALA A 73 -16.66 16.17 2.51
N ALA A 74 -17.68 15.58 1.88
CA ALA A 74 -19.06 15.64 2.37
C ALA A 74 -19.25 14.93 3.73
N GLU A 75 -18.49 13.87 3.99
CA GLU A 75 -18.51 13.11 5.25
C GLU A 75 -17.66 13.76 6.37
N GLY A 76 -17.02 14.92 6.10
CA GLY A 76 -16.18 15.64 7.07
C GLY A 76 -14.78 15.03 7.23
N TYR A 77 -14.20 14.53 6.14
CA TYR A 77 -12.89 13.90 6.12
C TYR A 77 -11.91 14.70 5.27
N GLN A 78 -10.65 14.69 5.69
CA GLN A 78 -9.54 15.00 4.80
C GLN A 78 -9.19 13.71 4.05
N PHE A 79 -8.99 13.80 2.73
CA PHE A 79 -8.58 12.67 1.90
C PHE A 79 -7.36 13.04 1.05
N VAL A 80 -6.38 12.15 1.02
CA VAL A 80 -5.14 12.29 0.24
C VAL A 80 -4.96 11.07 -0.65
N THR A 81 -4.56 11.29 -1.91
CA THR A 81 -4.30 10.23 -2.89
C THR A 81 -2.85 10.27 -3.38
N ALA A 82 -2.34 9.10 -3.77
CA ALA A 82 -1.02 8.92 -4.38
C ALA A 82 -1.14 7.94 -5.54
N LEU A 83 -1.46 8.49 -6.72
CA LEU A 83 -1.70 7.74 -7.95
C LEU A 83 -0.37 7.45 -8.66
N TYR A 84 -0.13 6.18 -9.01
CA TYR A 84 1.16 5.74 -9.57
C TYR A 84 1.05 4.70 -10.67
N GLY A 85 -0.17 4.23 -10.95
CA GLY A 85 -0.46 3.27 -11.98
C GLY A 85 -0.19 3.80 -13.39
N ARG A 86 -0.67 3.05 -14.37
CA ARG A 86 -0.56 3.39 -15.79
C ARG A 86 -1.94 3.33 -16.42
N TYR A 87 -2.02 3.71 -17.70
CA TYR A 87 -3.28 3.73 -18.43
C TYR A 87 -4.11 2.43 -18.27
N PHE A 88 -3.48 1.25 -18.38
CA PHE A 88 -4.19 -0.04 -18.34
C PHE A 88 -4.89 -0.36 -17.01
N ASN A 89 -4.53 0.30 -15.92
CA ASN A 89 -5.15 0.11 -14.60
C ASN A 89 -5.79 1.39 -14.07
N GLY A 90 -6.13 2.33 -14.95
CA GLY A 90 -6.78 3.58 -14.58
C GLY A 90 -5.89 4.52 -13.78
N TYR A 91 -4.57 4.43 -13.95
CA TYR A 91 -3.58 5.17 -13.16
C TYR A 91 -3.77 4.98 -11.64
N MET A 92 -4.17 3.77 -11.23
CA MET A 92 -4.56 3.54 -9.85
C MET A 92 -3.45 3.83 -8.83
N GLY A 93 -3.84 4.01 -7.58
CA GLY A 93 -2.90 4.16 -6.48
C GLY A 93 -3.53 3.88 -5.14
N VAL A 94 -3.08 4.61 -4.12
CA VAL A 94 -3.60 4.50 -2.76
C VAL A 94 -4.26 5.80 -2.32
N GLY A 95 -5.18 5.68 -1.36
CA GLY A 95 -5.82 6.79 -0.67
C GLY A 95 -5.72 6.63 0.85
N LEU A 96 -5.69 7.75 1.58
CA LEU A 96 -5.78 7.78 3.04
C LEU A 96 -6.69 8.92 3.48
N ALA A 97 -7.73 8.59 4.24
CA ALA A 97 -8.73 9.51 4.75
C ALA A 97 -8.80 9.48 6.28
N TRP A 98 -9.05 10.64 6.91
CA TRP A 98 -9.29 10.73 8.34
C TRP A 98 -10.33 11.82 8.68
N PRO A 99 -11.14 11.63 9.74
CA PRO A 99 -12.14 12.60 10.15
C PRO A 99 -11.49 13.84 10.75
N ILE A 100 -11.81 15.02 10.19
CA ILE A 100 -11.21 16.29 10.63
C ILE A 100 -11.70 16.72 12.03
N SER A 101 -12.85 16.20 12.46
CA SER A 101 -13.43 16.42 13.79
C SER A 101 -12.67 15.71 14.90
N GLU A 102 -12.05 14.56 14.61
CA GLU A 102 -11.34 13.75 15.60
C GLU A 102 -9.85 14.02 15.63
N TYR A 103 -9.26 14.39 14.48
CA TYR A 103 -7.81 14.48 14.35
C TYR A 103 -7.34 15.83 13.79
N GLU A 104 -6.29 16.35 14.41
CA GLU A 104 -5.38 17.32 13.81
C GLU A 104 -4.27 16.55 13.10
N VAL A 105 -3.86 16.98 11.90
CA VAL A 105 -2.76 16.34 11.15
C VAL A 105 -1.47 17.11 11.37
N ALA A 106 -0.46 16.45 11.95
CA ALA A 106 0.84 17.05 12.21
C ALA A 106 1.78 16.96 11.00
N ALA A 107 1.66 15.88 10.21
CA ALA A 107 2.46 15.68 9.02
C ALA A 107 1.76 14.71 8.06
N VAL A 108 1.95 14.92 6.76
CA VAL A 108 1.59 13.97 5.69
C VAL A 108 2.81 13.76 4.81
N SER A 109 3.07 12.52 4.39
CA SER A 109 4.16 12.17 3.50
C SER A 109 3.68 11.22 2.41
N ILE A 110 4.03 11.53 1.17
CA ILE A 110 3.81 10.69 0.00
C ILE A 110 5.18 10.34 -0.57
N LYS A 111 5.44 9.04 -0.78
CA LYS A 111 6.70 8.57 -1.33
C LYS A 111 6.49 7.41 -2.28
N ARG A 112 7.21 7.44 -3.40
CA ARG A 112 7.55 6.21 -4.13
C ARG A 112 8.47 5.37 -3.25
N ILE A 113 8.06 4.14 -2.94
CA ILE A 113 8.76 3.31 -1.96
C ILE A 113 10.19 2.98 -2.38
N ALA A 114 10.43 2.78 -3.67
CA ALA A 114 11.78 2.58 -4.18
C ALA A 114 12.71 3.76 -3.83
N ASP A 115 12.23 5.00 -3.85
CA ASP A 115 13.07 6.19 -3.60
C ASP A 115 13.43 6.38 -2.11
N THR A 116 12.91 5.55 -1.21
CA THR A 116 13.27 5.57 0.22
C THR A 116 14.64 4.94 0.49
N ARG A 117 15.19 4.22 -0.49
CA ARG A 117 16.57 3.72 -0.51
C ARG A 117 17.41 4.53 -1.47
N GLN A 118 18.63 4.84 -1.05
CA GLN A 118 19.68 5.25 -1.98
C GLN A 118 20.14 4.00 -2.72
N TRP A 119 19.93 3.93 -4.03
CA TRP A 119 20.38 2.80 -4.83
C TRP A 119 21.82 3.02 -5.30
N PRO A 120 22.66 1.97 -5.39
CA PRO A 120 23.96 2.08 -6.02
C PRO A 120 23.82 2.67 -7.43
N ARG A 121 24.63 3.68 -7.75
CA ARG A 121 24.73 4.16 -9.14
C ARG A 121 25.33 3.02 -9.96
N GLY A 122 24.62 2.56 -10.99
CA GLY A 122 25.20 1.65 -11.96
C GLY A 122 26.47 2.26 -12.56
N ALA A 123 27.42 1.42 -12.98
CA ALA A 123 28.52 1.91 -13.81
C ALA A 123 27.90 2.68 -14.99
N PRO A 124 28.42 3.88 -15.34
CA PRO A 124 27.97 4.55 -16.54
C PRO A 124 28.10 3.56 -17.71
N PRO A 125 27.09 3.46 -18.59
CA PRO A 125 27.18 2.54 -19.70
C PRO A 125 28.47 2.85 -20.46
N ALA A 126 29.22 1.81 -20.86
CA ALA A 126 30.42 1.91 -21.70
C ALA A 126 30.14 2.52 -23.11
N ALA A 127 28.99 3.16 -23.27
CA ALA A 127 28.48 3.81 -24.46
C ALA A 127 29.23 5.09 -24.85
N GLY A 128 30.14 5.63 -24.02
CA GLY A 128 30.94 6.79 -24.39
C GLY A 128 31.83 6.54 -25.61
N LEU A 129 32.51 5.39 -25.65
CA LEU A 129 33.40 5.03 -26.76
C LEU A 129 32.62 4.43 -27.95
N ALA A 130 31.57 3.65 -27.66
CA ALA A 130 30.74 3.02 -28.70
C ALA A 130 29.83 4.03 -29.44
N ARG A 131 29.25 5.05 -28.76
CA ARG A 131 28.54 6.15 -29.43
C ARG A 131 29.49 7.06 -30.21
N ALA A 132 30.70 7.32 -29.69
CA ALA A 132 31.69 8.10 -30.42
C ALA A 132 32.13 7.40 -31.72
N LEU A 133 32.33 6.07 -31.67
CA LEU A 133 32.66 5.26 -32.85
C LEU A 133 31.47 5.10 -33.81
N ALA A 134 30.23 5.03 -33.31
CA ALA A 134 29.03 5.00 -34.15
C ALA A 134 28.78 6.34 -34.87
N LEU A 135 28.97 7.47 -34.19
CA LEU A 135 28.87 8.81 -34.80
C LEU A 135 29.98 9.03 -35.84
N ALA A 136 31.20 8.52 -35.61
CA ALA A 136 32.28 8.55 -36.60
C ALA A 136 31.98 7.70 -37.85
N ARG A 137 31.27 6.58 -37.70
CA ARG A 137 30.83 5.74 -38.84
C ARG A 137 29.66 6.35 -39.62
N SER A 138 28.74 7.06 -38.95
CA SER A 138 27.61 7.72 -39.62
C SER A 138 27.99 8.96 -40.44
N PHE A 139 29.14 9.58 -40.16
CA PHE A 139 29.65 10.69 -40.98
C PHE A 139 30.24 10.24 -42.33
N VAL A 140 30.59 8.96 -42.48
CA VAL A 140 31.18 8.41 -43.71
C VAL A 140 30.11 7.85 -44.68
N SER A 141 28.89 7.58 -44.22
CA SER A 141 27.82 6.99 -45.05
C SER A 141 26.58 7.88 -45.27
N GLY A 142 26.57 9.09 -44.75
CA GLY A 142 25.39 9.97 -44.72
C GLY A 142 25.17 10.88 -45.93
N SER A 143 25.27 10.41 -47.16
CA SER A 143 25.00 11.24 -48.36
C SER A 143 23.95 10.75 -49.35
N PHE A 144 23.14 9.71 -49.06
CA PHE A 144 22.18 9.23 -50.10
C PHE A 144 20.80 8.68 -49.65
N GLY A 145 20.33 8.90 -48.43
CA GLY A 145 19.13 8.19 -47.92
C GLY A 145 17.85 9.00 -47.63
N ALA A 146 17.90 10.33 -47.55
CA ALA A 146 16.90 11.11 -46.80
C ALA A 146 15.69 11.65 -47.61
N LEU A 147 15.30 11.04 -48.73
CA LEU A 147 14.18 11.54 -49.55
C LEU A 147 13.09 10.51 -49.92
N ARG A 148 12.93 9.40 -49.19
CA ARG A 148 11.88 8.39 -49.50
C ARG A 148 10.94 8.00 -48.35
N GLY A 149 11.18 8.46 -47.11
CA GLY A 149 10.41 7.98 -45.94
C GLY A 149 9.09 8.69 -45.65
N SER A 150 8.87 9.90 -46.17
CA SER A 150 7.81 10.78 -45.64
C SER A 150 6.46 10.71 -46.37
N LEU A 151 6.33 9.88 -47.42
CA LEU A 151 5.09 9.76 -48.20
C LEU A 151 4.23 8.53 -47.82
N ALA A 152 4.78 7.55 -47.09
CA ALA A 152 4.08 6.30 -46.76
C ALA A 152 3.20 6.40 -45.50
N TRP A 153 3.46 7.34 -44.59
CA TRP A 153 2.71 7.49 -43.34
C TRP A 153 1.36 8.20 -43.51
N VAL A 154 1.20 8.99 -44.59
CA VAL A 154 -0.02 9.78 -44.86
C VAL A 154 -1.08 8.95 -45.62
N LEU A 155 -0.70 7.85 -46.28
CA LEU A 155 -1.62 7.02 -47.07
C LEU A 155 -2.19 5.79 -46.31
N ALA A 156 -1.76 5.55 -45.07
CA ALA A 156 -2.05 4.30 -44.35
C ALA A 156 -3.08 4.42 -43.22
N GLY A 157 -4.03 5.37 -43.28
CA GLY A 157 -5.31 5.32 -42.55
C GLY A 157 -5.23 5.07 -41.03
N GLY A 158 -5.31 6.14 -40.25
CA GLY A 158 -5.29 6.08 -38.79
C GLY A 158 -6.33 5.12 -38.18
N GLY A 159 -5.82 4.12 -37.46
CA GLY A 159 -6.57 3.32 -36.50
C GLY A 159 -5.84 3.35 -35.16
N ARG A 160 -6.45 3.93 -34.12
CA ARG A 160 -5.98 3.77 -32.74
C ARG A 160 -6.22 2.33 -32.33
N ALA A 161 -5.20 1.48 -32.47
CA ALA A 161 -5.17 0.20 -31.78
C ALA A 161 -5.13 0.48 -30.27
N SER A 162 -6.12 -0.03 -29.55
CA SER A 162 -6.08 -0.08 -28.09
C SER A 162 -4.85 -0.91 -27.69
N PRO A 163 -3.99 -0.42 -26.76
CA PRO A 163 -2.83 -1.20 -26.36
C PRO A 163 -3.30 -2.49 -25.69
N SER A 164 -3.07 -3.62 -26.36
CA SER A 164 -3.35 -4.95 -25.84
C SER A 164 -2.69 -5.14 -24.47
N LYS A 165 -3.46 -5.63 -23.49
CA LYS A 165 -2.95 -6.07 -22.18
C LYS A 165 -1.70 -6.95 -22.42
N PRO A 166 -0.54 -6.67 -21.81
CA PRO A 166 0.60 -7.58 -21.91
C PRO A 166 0.16 -8.94 -21.35
N PRO A 167 0.53 -10.06 -22.00
CA PRO A 167 0.15 -11.38 -21.52
C PRO A 167 0.63 -11.55 -20.07
N PHE A 168 -0.28 -12.00 -19.21
CA PHE A 168 0.02 -12.46 -17.86
C PHE A 168 0.88 -13.74 -17.97
N GLY A 169 2.19 -13.61 -18.22
CA GLY A 169 3.04 -14.79 -18.48
C GLY A 169 4.56 -14.64 -18.36
N GLY A 170 5.11 -13.44 -18.14
CA GLY A 170 6.53 -13.28 -17.85
C GLY A 170 6.79 -13.24 -16.34
N GLY A 171 7.64 -14.14 -15.82
CA GLY A 171 8.30 -13.91 -14.54
C GLY A 171 9.34 -12.79 -14.66
N VAL A 172 9.87 -12.30 -13.55
CA VAL A 172 10.99 -11.35 -13.59
C VAL A 172 12.20 -11.99 -14.29
N HIS A 173 12.58 -11.44 -15.43
CA HIS A 173 13.89 -11.66 -16.04
C HIS A 173 14.84 -10.56 -15.57
N GLY A 174 15.77 -10.89 -14.66
CA GLY A 174 16.80 -9.97 -14.19
C GLY A 174 17.00 -9.95 -12.69
N ASP A 175 17.86 -9.03 -12.22
CA ASP A 175 18.16 -8.82 -10.80
C ASP A 175 16.92 -8.25 -10.06
N PRO A 176 16.39 -8.97 -9.04
CA PRO A 176 15.26 -8.50 -8.22
C PRO A 176 15.46 -7.10 -7.62
N LEU A 177 16.70 -6.72 -7.27
CA LEU A 177 16.98 -5.39 -6.73
C LEU A 177 16.79 -4.29 -7.79
N ALA A 178 17.22 -4.55 -9.03
CA ALA A 178 17.00 -3.63 -10.14
C ALA A 178 15.50 -3.49 -10.45
N VAL A 179 14.76 -4.61 -10.42
CA VAL A 179 13.31 -4.57 -10.66
C VAL A 179 12.58 -3.83 -9.53
N ALA A 180 12.93 -4.07 -8.26
CA ALA A 180 12.39 -3.34 -7.12
C ALA A 180 12.66 -1.82 -7.22
N ARG A 181 13.88 -1.43 -7.62
CA ARG A 181 14.22 -0.01 -7.86
C ARG A 181 13.29 0.63 -8.89
N ASP A 182 12.91 -0.11 -9.93
CA ASP A 182 12.18 0.43 -11.08
C ASP A 182 10.65 0.39 -10.89
N ARG A 183 10.13 -0.21 -9.80
CA ARG A 183 8.70 -0.15 -9.46
C ARG A 183 8.27 1.27 -9.10
N HIS A 184 7.02 1.60 -9.43
CA HIS A 184 6.44 2.94 -9.21
C HIS A 184 5.54 3.04 -7.99
N ASN A 185 5.28 1.93 -7.28
CA ASN A 185 4.36 1.89 -6.15
C ASN A 185 4.68 3.00 -5.13
N GLN A 186 3.64 3.78 -4.78
CA GLN A 186 3.72 4.86 -3.80
C GLN A 186 2.93 4.51 -2.55
N ALA A 187 3.33 5.10 -1.42
CA ALA A 187 2.64 5.02 -0.14
C ALA A 187 2.30 6.42 0.37
N ILE A 188 1.29 6.49 1.25
CA ILE A 188 0.90 7.68 2.00
C ILE A 188 1.06 7.38 3.48
N ALA A 189 1.57 8.32 4.26
CA ALA A 189 1.53 8.25 5.71
C ALA A 189 1.06 9.59 6.30
N ALA A 190 0.28 9.54 7.37
CA ALA A 190 -0.17 10.70 8.12
C ALA A 190 0.14 10.53 9.62
N MET A 191 0.66 11.57 10.26
CA MET A 191 0.80 11.67 11.71
C MET A 191 -0.45 12.38 12.25
N LEU A 192 -1.27 11.65 12.98
CA LEU A 192 -2.56 12.10 13.49
C LEU A 192 -2.45 12.38 14.99
N VAL A 193 -3.03 13.50 15.40
CA VAL A 193 -3.09 13.94 16.79
C VAL A 193 -4.57 14.00 17.19
N PRO A 194 -5.03 13.16 18.14
CA PRO A 194 -6.39 13.24 18.63
C PRO A 194 -6.71 14.64 19.16
N ARG A 195 -7.83 15.20 18.71
CA ARG A 195 -8.38 16.42 19.28
C ARG A 195 -8.92 16.09 20.67
N THR A 196 -8.55 16.89 21.66
CA THR A 196 -9.21 16.80 22.96
C THR A 196 -10.64 17.31 22.78
N PRO A 197 -11.68 16.64 23.32
CA PRO A 197 -13.02 17.20 23.29
C PRO A 197 -12.97 18.62 23.90
N PRO A 198 -13.73 19.59 23.36
CA PRO A 198 -13.83 20.88 24.00
C PRO A 198 -14.30 20.67 25.43
N ARG A 199 -13.47 21.06 26.40
CA ARG A 199 -13.89 21.13 27.80
C ARG A 199 -15.15 22.00 27.83
N SER A 200 -16.23 21.51 28.44
CA SER A 200 -17.38 22.35 28.75
C SER A 200 -16.87 23.60 29.47
N SER A 201 -17.29 24.75 28.98
CA SER A 201 -16.81 26.06 29.39
C SER A 201 -17.00 26.30 30.89
N SER A 202 -15.97 26.01 31.68
CA SER A 202 -15.76 26.61 33.00
C SER A 202 -14.30 26.44 33.44
N SER A 203 -13.44 27.32 32.93
CA SER A 203 -12.37 27.98 33.69
C SER A 203 -11.40 28.65 32.72
N SER A 204 -11.38 29.97 32.81
CA SER A 204 -10.30 30.81 32.31
C SER A 204 -8.99 30.39 32.98
N ALA A 205 -7.99 30.00 32.18
CA ALA A 205 -6.61 30.11 32.59
C ALA A 205 -5.73 30.46 31.39
N SER A 206 -5.11 31.62 31.55
CA SER A 206 -4.13 32.30 30.71
C SER A 206 -2.99 31.42 30.21
N GLY A 207 -2.66 31.66 28.94
CA GLY A 207 -1.31 31.80 28.39
C GLY A 207 -0.15 30.98 28.98
N ALA A 208 0.37 30.08 28.16
CA ALA A 208 1.82 29.89 28.03
C ALA A 208 2.11 29.25 26.66
N ALA A 209 2.60 30.08 25.72
CA ALA A 209 3.41 29.59 24.62
C ALA A 209 4.77 29.21 25.21
N GLY A 210 4.89 27.94 25.63
CA GLY A 210 6.11 27.37 26.20
C GLY A 210 6.31 25.98 25.63
N GLY A 211 7.47 25.74 25.02
CA GLY A 211 7.92 24.42 24.63
C GLY A 211 7.97 23.50 25.86
N GLY A 212 6.97 22.63 25.97
CA GLY A 212 6.82 21.59 27.00
C GLY A 212 6.43 20.25 26.36
N PRO A 213 6.57 19.12 27.09
CA PRO A 213 6.73 17.80 26.50
C PRO A 213 5.43 17.30 25.84
N TRP A 214 5.56 16.91 24.57
CA TRP A 214 4.78 15.92 23.82
C TRP A 214 3.25 15.87 23.97
N ARG A 215 2.50 15.96 22.85
CA ARG A 215 1.07 15.60 22.81
C ARG A 215 0.94 14.07 22.95
N PRO A 216 0.51 13.54 24.10
CA PRO A 216 0.77 12.14 24.51
C PRO A 216 -0.15 11.09 23.87
N ALA A 217 -0.56 11.32 22.62
CA ALA A 217 -1.57 10.54 21.93
C ALA A 217 -1.39 10.48 20.40
N ALA A 218 -0.33 11.11 19.85
CA ALA A 218 -0.12 11.12 18.41
C ALA A 218 0.31 9.74 17.89
N PHE A 219 -0.18 9.37 16.71
CA PHE A 219 0.15 8.11 16.05
C PHE A 219 0.21 8.27 14.54
N ALA A 220 0.99 7.41 13.89
CA ALA A 220 1.08 7.38 12.42
C ALA A 220 0.16 6.30 11.82
N VAL A 221 -0.46 6.60 10.68
CA VAL A 221 -1.11 5.60 9.82
C VAL A 221 -0.48 5.67 8.44
N ALA A 222 -0.03 4.54 7.91
CA ALA A 222 0.55 4.42 6.58
C ALA A 222 -0.26 3.45 5.71
N CYS A 223 -0.50 3.80 4.46
CA CYS A 223 -1.23 3.02 3.46
C CYS A 223 -0.33 2.74 2.25
N TYR A 224 -0.34 1.48 1.79
CA TYR A 224 0.42 1.04 0.63
C TYR A 224 -0.33 -0.05 -0.14
N HIS A 225 0.04 -0.21 -1.41
CA HIS A 225 -0.39 -1.33 -2.23
C HIS A 225 0.86 -1.93 -2.89
N MET A 226 1.17 -3.17 -2.54
CA MET A 226 2.38 -3.87 -2.96
C MET A 226 2.36 -4.22 -4.45
N PRO A 227 3.52 -4.37 -5.11
CA PRO A 227 3.57 -5.03 -6.40
C PRO A 227 2.90 -6.41 -6.40
N CYS A 228 1.95 -6.63 -7.31
CA CYS A 228 1.38 -7.95 -7.63
C CYS A 228 2.43 -8.80 -8.40
N MET A 229 3.40 -9.37 -7.67
CA MET A 229 4.59 -10.05 -8.21
C MET A 229 4.91 -11.34 -7.45
N PHE A 230 4.12 -12.39 -7.68
CA PHE A 230 4.20 -13.63 -6.89
C PHE A 230 4.59 -14.89 -7.68
N ARG A 231 4.80 -14.80 -9.00
CA ARG A 231 4.88 -15.99 -9.87
C ARG A 231 6.16 -16.78 -9.67
N THR A 232 7.28 -16.08 -9.46
CA THR A 232 8.61 -16.70 -9.31
C THR A 232 9.24 -16.33 -7.97
N VAL A 233 10.30 -17.04 -7.58
CA VAL A 233 11.12 -16.65 -6.42
C VAL A 233 11.70 -15.25 -6.59
N ALA A 234 12.12 -14.88 -7.81
CA ALA A 234 12.62 -13.54 -8.11
C ALA A 234 11.53 -12.48 -7.95
N ASP A 235 10.29 -12.79 -8.33
CA ASP A 235 9.15 -11.90 -8.11
C ASP A 235 8.92 -11.68 -6.61
N ARG A 236 8.92 -12.76 -5.82
CA ARG A 236 8.73 -12.68 -4.36
C ARG A 236 9.90 -12.01 -3.64
N GLN A 237 11.12 -12.10 -4.19
CA GLN A 237 12.27 -11.29 -3.74
C GLN A 237 12.03 -9.78 -3.97
N VAL A 238 11.44 -9.37 -5.10
CA VAL A 238 11.04 -7.97 -5.32
C VAL A 238 10.02 -7.53 -4.27
N MET A 239 9.02 -8.36 -4.00
CA MET A 239 8.02 -8.08 -2.97
C MET A 239 8.65 -7.93 -1.59
N LEU A 240 9.56 -8.82 -1.21
CA LEU A 240 10.29 -8.73 0.07
C LEU A 240 11.10 -7.44 0.21
N VAL A 241 11.76 -7.00 -0.87
CA VAL A 241 12.46 -5.71 -0.91
C VAL A 241 11.48 -4.55 -0.66
N HIS A 242 10.32 -4.56 -1.31
CA HIS A 242 9.30 -3.53 -1.10
C HIS A 242 8.68 -3.56 0.30
N SER A 243 8.40 -4.75 0.85
CA SER A 243 7.94 -4.93 2.24
C SER A 243 8.90 -4.29 3.23
N SER A 244 10.19 -4.57 3.07
CA SER A 244 11.25 -3.97 3.88
C SER A 244 11.30 -2.44 3.74
N LEU A 245 11.34 -1.93 2.50
CA LEU A 245 11.42 -0.48 2.25
C LEU A 245 10.21 0.26 2.82
N TYR A 246 9.01 -0.28 2.60
CA TYR A 246 7.77 0.33 3.09
C TYR A 246 7.72 0.36 4.62
N ALA A 247 7.95 -0.77 5.29
CA ALA A 247 7.91 -0.84 6.75
C ALA A 247 8.99 0.05 7.39
N GLN A 248 10.21 0.04 6.85
CA GLN A 248 11.29 0.91 7.35
C GLN A 248 10.95 2.39 7.17
N TRP A 249 10.38 2.77 6.02
CA TRP A 249 9.96 4.13 5.78
C TRP A 249 8.83 4.56 6.73
N ALA A 250 7.79 3.74 6.89
CA ALA A 250 6.67 4.03 7.78
C ALA A 250 7.11 4.19 9.24
N GLN A 251 7.99 3.31 9.73
CA GLN A 251 8.55 3.38 11.07
C GLN A 251 9.44 4.63 11.27
N ARG A 252 10.29 4.97 10.29
CA ARG A 252 11.10 6.20 10.34
C ARG A 252 10.24 7.46 10.26
N PHE A 253 9.16 7.44 9.48
CA PHE A 253 8.19 8.52 9.45
C PHE A 253 7.56 8.71 10.84
N ALA A 254 7.11 7.61 11.46
CA ALA A 254 6.58 7.63 12.82
C ALA A 254 7.61 8.15 13.85
N ALA A 255 8.90 7.79 13.73
CA ALA A 255 9.96 8.29 14.62
C ALA A 255 10.30 9.77 14.40
N SER A 256 10.39 10.21 13.15
CA SER A 256 10.78 11.59 12.81
C SER A 256 9.68 12.61 13.09
N ALA A 257 8.43 12.28 12.77
CA ALA A 257 7.27 13.09 13.14
C ALA A 257 7.07 13.12 14.67
N ARG A 258 7.68 12.18 15.41
CA ARG A 258 7.74 12.22 16.89
C ARG A 258 8.67 13.32 17.43
N GLY A 259 9.48 13.97 16.59
CA GLY A 259 10.56 14.84 17.05
C GLY A 259 11.67 14.10 17.79
N ALA A 260 11.91 12.83 17.43
CA ALA A 260 12.99 11.92 17.86
C ALA A 260 13.48 12.08 19.33
N PRO A 261 12.97 11.28 20.29
CA PRO A 261 13.82 10.91 21.42
C PRO A 261 15.06 10.20 20.83
N GLY A 262 16.27 10.59 21.22
CA GLY A 262 17.53 9.99 20.77
C GLY A 262 17.71 8.50 21.15
N ASP A 263 16.66 7.83 21.61
CA ASP A 263 16.61 6.45 22.09
C ASP A 263 16.19 5.43 21.01
N GLY A 264 15.86 5.89 19.80
CA GLY A 264 15.45 5.02 18.69
C GLY A 264 13.99 4.56 18.73
N SER A 265 13.16 5.06 19.65
CA SER A 265 11.75 4.70 19.72
C SER A 265 10.89 5.42 18.66
N CYS A 266 10.05 4.67 17.94
CA CYS A 266 9.07 5.23 16.99
C CYS A 266 7.83 5.74 17.74
N ALA A 267 7.03 6.64 17.14
CA ALA A 267 5.66 6.86 17.62
C ALA A 267 4.84 5.58 17.39
N PRO A 268 3.73 5.38 18.15
CA PRO A 268 2.78 4.33 17.82
C PRO A 268 2.34 4.47 16.36
N HIS A 269 2.27 3.35 15.66
CA HIS A 269 1.97 3.37 14.24
C HIS A 269 1.16 2.16 13.78
N VAL A 270 0.40 2.40 12.71
CA VAL A 270 -0.41 1.41 12.02
C VAL A 270 0.00 1.42 10.55
N VAL A 271 0.29 0.25 10.00
CA VAL A 271 0.71 0.06 8.61
C VAL A 271 -0.32 -0.85 7.95
N VAL A 272 -1.05 -0.32 6.97
CA VAL A 272 -2.16 -1.01 6.33
C VAL A 272 -2.00 -1.08 4.83
N GLY A 273 -2.73 -2.00 4.20
CA GLY A 273 -2.77 -2.11 2.76
C GLY A 273 -3.12 -3.50 2.26
N ASP A 274 -3.17 -3.59 0.94
CA ASP A 274 -3.03 -4.84 0.19
C ASP A 274 -1.54 -5.09 -0.01
N PHE A 275 -1.04 -6.12 0.66
CA PHE A 275 0.36 -6.49 0.58
C PHE A 275 0.63 -7.51 -0.52
N ASN A 276 -0.39 -8.11 -1.14
CA ASN A 276 -0.23 -9.23 -2.09
C ASN A 276 0.61 -10.40 -1.54
N VAL A 277 0.77 -10.52 -0.21
CA VAL A 277 1.57 -11.57 0.43
C VAL A 277 0.70 -12.46 1.27
N GLN A 278 1.02 -13.75 1.29
CA GLN A 278 0.35 -14.72 2.16
C GLN A 278 1.03 -14.79 3.54
N PRO A 279 0.34 -15.30 4.58
CA PRO A 279 0.92 -15.48 5.91
C PRO A 279 2.16 -16.39 5.95
N SER A 280 2.32 -17.26 4.96
CA SER A 280 3.47 -18.18 4.81
C SER A 280 4.69 -17.57 4.13
N SER A 281 4.61 -16.33 3.63
CA SER A 281 5.65 -15.70 2.83
C SER A 281 6.80 -15.11 3.67
N ALA A 282 7.96 -14.89 3.04
CA ALA A 282 9.08 -14.20 3.66
C ALA A 282 8.75 -12.76 4.07
N SER A 283 7.91 -12.11 3.27
CA SER A 283 7.48 -10.74 3.52
C SER A 283 6.66 -10.67 4.81
N TYR A 284 5.73 -11.59 5.00
CA TYR A 284 4.96 -11.67 6.23
C TYR A 284 5.87 -12.01 7.44
N GLU A 285 6.79 -12.97 7.28
CA GLU A 285 7.78 -13.32 8.30
C GLU A 285 8.64 -12.10 8.70
N LEU A 286 9.13 -11.32 7.73
CA LEU A 286 9.86 -10.06 7.99
C LEU A 286 9.03 -9.03 8.75
N LEU A 287 7.76 -8.86 8.37
CA LEU A 287 6.90 -7.82 8.94
C LEU A 287 6.45 -8.17 10.37
N THR A 288 6.33 -9.45 10.69
CA THR A 288 5.75 -9.92 11.96
C THR A 288 6.74 -10.60 12.90
N SER A 289 7.95 -10.90 12.43
CA SER A 289 8.97 -11.62 13.19
C SER A 289 10.37 -11.27 12.68
N GLN A 290 11.33 -12.18 12.88
CA GLN A 290 12.67 -12.08 12.32
C GLN A 290 12.76 -12.98 11.08
N LEU A 291 13.00 -12.38 9.92
CA LEU A 291 13.21 -13.11 8.67
C LEU A 291 14.35 -14.13 8.83
N ARG A 292 14.10 -15.37 8.47
CA ARG A 292 15.10 -16.43 8.51
C ARG A 292 16.23 -16.18 7.50
N ALA A 293 17.46 -16.45 7.93
CA ALA A 293 18.65 -16.21 7.11
C ALA A 293 18.69 -17.10 5.85
N ASP A 294 18.08 -18.29 5.91
CA ASP A 294 18.03 -19.31 4.86
C ASP A 294 16.76 -19.27 4.01
N HIS A 295 15.90 -18.26 4.17
CA HIS A 295 14.63 -18.19 3.44
C HIS A 295 14.87 -18.10 1.92
N PRO A 296 14.22 -18.93 1.07
CA PRO A 296 14.48 -18.98 -0.38
C PRO A 296 14.15 -17.67 -1.11
N GLU A 297 13.20 -16.90 -0.59
CA GLU A 297 12.81 -15.59 -1.11
C GLU A 297 13.68 -14.44 -0.60
N ARG A 298 14.71 -14.71 0.20
CA ARG A 298 15.67 -13.66 0.61
C ARG A 298 16.43 -13.19 -0.64
N PRO A 299 16.50 -11.87 -0.90
CA PRO A 299 17.27 -11.37 -2.04
C PRO A 299 18.76 -11.74 -1.88
N PRO A 300 19.48 -11.94 -2.99
CA PRO A 300 20.90 -12.28 -2.96
C PRO A 300 21.70 -11.25 -2.16
N ALA A 301 22.76 -11.71 -1.49
CA ALA A 301 23.64 -10.87 -0.69
C ALA A 301 24.21 -9.71 -1.53
N ARG A 302 24.38 -8.56 -0.88
CA ARG A 302 24.77 -7.31 -1.56
C ARG A 302 26.07 -7.47 -2.34
N ALA A 303 26.18 -6.76 -3.46
CA ALA A 303 27.47 -6.55 -4.10
C ALA A 303 28.43 -5.87 -3.11
N PRO A 304 29.74 -6.23 -3.07
CA PRO A 304 30.72 -5.69 -2.14
C PRO A 304 30.84 -4.15 -2.14
N HIS A 305 30.39 -3.50 -3.20
CA HIS A 305 30.42 -2.04 -3.38
C HIS A 305 29.14 -1.32 -2.98
N ASP A 306 28.09 -2.04 -2.55
CA ASP A 306 26.88 -1.44 -2.00
C ASP A 306 27.16 -0.88 -0.60
N ARG A 307 27.58 0.39 -0.56
CA ARG A 307 27.84 1.14 0.67
C ARG A 307 26.55 1.55 1.40
N THR A 308 25.38 1.25 0.85
CA THR A 308 24.10 1.58 1.50
C THR A 308 23.95 0.67 2.71
N ARG A 309 23.65 1.21 3.89
CA ARG A 309 23.42 0.41 5.11
C ARG A 309 22.06 -0.32 5.11
N TRP A 310 21.32 -0.30 3.99
CA TRP A 310 19.96 -0.83 3.92
C TRP A 310 19.94 -2.35 3.88
N SER A 311 19.25 -3.00 4.82
CA SER A 311 19.07 -4.47 4.85
C SER A 311 17.61 -4.87 4.96
N VAL A 312 17.31 -6.10 4.53
CA VAL A 312 16.03 -6.78 4.77
C VAL A 312 15.98 -7.51 6.12
N ASP A 313 17.03 -7.43 6.93
CA ASP A 313 17.17 -8.29 8.11
C ASP A 313 16.51 -7.73 9.38
N ALA A 314 16.20 -6.43 9.39
CA ALA A 314 15.60 -5.78 10.55
C ALA A 314 14.79 -4.55 10.16
N LEU A 315 13.73 -4.33 10.96
CA LEU A 315 12.91 -3.13 10.92
C LEU A 315 13.33 -2.22 12.09
N PRO A 316 13.51 -0.90 11.88
CA PRO A 316 14.02 0.03 12.90
C PRO A 316 13.12 0.13 14.15
N GLY A 317 11.81 -0.04 14.00
CA GLY A 317 10.83 -0.10 15.08
C GLY A 317 10.56 -1.52 15.59
N GLY A 318 11.30 -2.52 15.11
CA GLY A 318 11.04 -3.94 15.36
C GLY A 318 9.92 -4.53 14.49
N ALA A 319 9.67 -5.81 14.69
CA ALA A 319 8.55 -6.52 14.07
C ALA A 319 7.21 -5.94 14.54
N MET A 320 6.24 -5.91 13.64
CA MET A 320 4.87 -5.49 13.89
C MET A 320 3.99 -6.69 14.22
N ARG A 321 2.73 -6.45 14.57
CA ARG A 321 1.74 -7.50 14.84
C ARG A 321 0.51 -7.29 13.97
N SER A 322 -0.06 -8.35 13.42
CA SER A 322 -1.32 -8.25 12.69
C SER A 322 -2.49 -8.08 13.65
N ALA A 323 -3.38 -7.13 13.37
CA ALA A 323 -4.58 -6.91 14.18
C ALA A 323 -5.52 -8.12 14.16
N TYR A 324 -5.63 -8.82 13.03
CA TYR A 324 -6.51 -9.98 12.89
C TYR A 324 -5.92 -11.22 13.56
N ALA A 325 -4.61 -11.47 13.38
CA ALA A 325 -3.92 -12.50 14.14
C ALA A 325 -4.06 -12.29 15.65
N LEU A 326 -3.89 -11.06 16.16
CA LEU A 326 -4.06 -10.77 17.59
C LEU A 326 -5.50 -10.94 18.09
N ALA A 327 -6.50 -10.83 17.21
CA ALA A 327 -7.91 -10.99 17.56
C ALA A 327 -8.39 -12.44 17.48
N SER A 328 -7.59 -13.36 16.93
CA SER A 328 -7.93 -14.78 16.87
C SER A 328 -7.82 -15.42 18.25
N ALA A 329 -8.47 -16.57 18.43
CA ALA A 329 -8.47 -17.30 19.71
C ALA A 329 -7.07 -17.73 20.18
N ASP A 330 -6.14 -17.93 19.24
CA ASP A 330 -4.75 -18.33 19.49
C ASP A 330 -3.74 -17.17 19.37
N GLU A 331 -4.24 -15.94 19.13
CA GLU A 331 -3.46 -14.71 18.91
C GLU A 331 -2.42 -14.80 17.77
N ARG A 332 -2.62 -15.71 16.81
CA ARG A 332 -1.66 -16.04 15.74
C ARG A 332 -2.30 -16.28 14.39
N THR A 333 -3.54 -16.75 14.36
CA THR A 333 -4.22 -17.17 13.13
C THR A 333 -4.79 -15.97 12.37
N GLU A 334 -4.33 -15.80 11.13
CA GLU A 334 -4.90 -14.84 10.18
C GLU A 334 -6.27 -15.30 9.64
N PRO A 335 -7.09 -14.40 9.06
CA PRO A 335 -8.35 -14.82 8.45
C PRO A 335 -8.11 -15.83 7.33
N ALA A 336 -9.15 -16.59 6.99
CA ALA A 336 -9.04 -17.59 5.93
C ALA A 336 -8.74 -16.95 4.56
N PHE A 337 -9.32 -15.78 4.31
CA PHE A 337 -9.05 -15.01 3.11
C PHE A 337 -9.43 -13.54 3.30
N THR A 338 -8.82 -12.68 2.49
CA THR A 338 -9.21 -11.29 2.31
C THR A 338 -9.41 -10.96 0.84
N ASN A 339 -8.91 -11.79 -0.08
CA ASN A 339 -9.23 -11.80 -1.51
C ASN A 339 -9.94 -13.11 -1.88
N ASN A 340 -10.94 -13.04 -2.75
CA ASN A 340 -11.64 -14.20 -3.31
C ASN A 340 -12.02 -13.94 -4.77
N ALA A 341 -11.06 -14.14 -5.67
CA ALA A 341 -11.19 -13.81 -7.08
C ALA A 341 -11.17 -15.08 -7.96
N TRP A 342 -12.05 -15.16 -8.96
CA TRP A 342 -11.89 -16.10 -10.06
C TRP A 342 -11.47 -15.35 -11.32
N VAL A 343 -10.17 -15.42 -11.60
CA VAL A 343 -9.56 -14.70 -12.71
C VAL A 343 -9.23 -15.63 -13.87
N GLY A 344 -9.64 -15.25 -15.08
CA GLY A 344 -9.39 -16.00 -16.31
C GLY A 344 -10.29 -17.22 -16.50
N GLU A 345 -10.13 -17.89 -17.65
CA GLU A 345 -11.03 -18.97 -18.09
C GLU A 345 -10.72 -20.32 -17.44
N THR A 346 -9.46 -20.56 -17.09
CA THR A 346 -8.96 -21.86 -16.63
C THR A 346 -8.15 -21.71 -15.34
N GLY A 347 -8.48 -22.48 -14.31
CA GLY A 347 -7.76 -22.50 -13.03
C GLY A 347 -8.74 -22.48 -11.84
N PRO A 348 -8.28 -22.77 -10.61
CA PRO A 348 -9.08 -22.59 -9.42
C PRO A 348 -9.22 -21.09 -9.08
N ALA A 349 -10.23 -20.76 -8.27
CA ALA A 349 -10.31 -19.46 -7.63
C ALA A 349 -9.04 -19.19 -6.83
N PHE A 350 -8.58 -17.94 -6.85
CA PHE A 350 -7.56 -17.48 -5.93
C PHE A 350 -8.25 -16.91 -4.69
N ARG A 351 -8.07 -17.59 -3.56
CA ARG A 351 -8.70 -17.24 -2.28
C ARG A 351 -7.65 -17.29 -1.18
N GLU A 352 -7.17 -16.13 -0.77
CA GLU A 352 -6.03 -16.00 0.14
C GLU A 352 -6.14 -14.73 1.00
N THR A 353 -5.40 -14.71 2.09
CA THR A 353 -5.23 -13.51 2.93
C THR A 353 -4.05 -12.70 2.41
N LEU A 354 -4.33 -11.50 1.91
CA LEU A 354 -3.39 -10.57 1.28
C LEU A 354 -3.35 -9.18 1.92
N ASP A 355 -4.44 -8.82 2.62
CA ASP A 355 -4.65 -7.50 3.22
C ASP A 355 -4.38 -7.57 4.71
N TYR A 356 -3.75 -6.52 5.25
CA TYR A 356 -3.33 -6.52 6.65
C TYR A 356 -3.49 -5.15 7.31
N ILE A 357 -3.70 -5.19 8.63
CA ILE A 357 -3.56 -4.05 9.54
C ILE A 357 -2.44 -4.40 10.52
N PHE A 358 -1.20 -3.97 10.21
CA PHE A 358 -0.05 -4.19 11.07
C PHE A 358 0.10 -3.08 12.10
N LEU A 359 0.45 -3.45 13.33
CA LEU A 359 0.49 -2.60 14.50
C LEU A 359 1.85 -2.59 15.14
N SER A 360 2.28 -1.42 15.60
CA SER A 360 3.36 -1.32 16.58
C SER A 360 2.96 -1.94 17.93
N ARG A 361 3.94 -2.19 18.80
CA ARG A 361 3.73 -2.90 20.09
C ARG A 361 2.84 -2.16 21.09
N GLU A 362 2.67 -0.86 20.93
CA GLU A 362 1.93 0.00 21.85
C GLU A 362 0.41 -0.20 21.78
N TRP A 363 -0.10 -0.75 20.67
CA TRP A 363 -1.54 -0.93 20.44
C TRP A 363 -2.09 -2.18 21.12
N ALA A 364 -3.29 -2.07 21.68
CA ALA A 364 -4.15 -3.20 21.98
C ALA A 364 -5.26 -3.30 20.92
N VAL A 365 -5.60 -4.51 20.51
CA VAL A 365 -6.76 -4.78 19.63
C VAL A 365 -7.97 -5.04 20.51
N ARG A 366 -9.05 -4.30 20.29
CA ARG A 366 -10.32 -4.45 21.02
C ARG A 366 -11.30 -5.34 20.27
N ALA A 367 -11.41 -5.11 18.97
CA ALA A 367 -12.26 -5.86 18.08
C ALA A 367 -11.74 -5.72 16.65
N VAL A 368 -12.10 -6.67 15.80
CA VAL A 368 -11.94 -6.57 14.35
C VAL A 368 -13.28 -6.76 13.68
N ARG A 369 -13.45 -6.20 12.48
CA ARG A 369 -14.62 -6.45 11.65
C ARG A 369 -14.67 -7.95 11.33
N PRO A 370 -15.77 -8.66 11.65
CA PRO A 370 -15.91 -10.06 11.30
C PRO A 370 -15.82 -10.25 9.79
N LEU A 371 -15.10 -11.27 9.36
CA LEU A 371 -15.02 -11.70 7.96
C LEU A 371 -15.73 -13.05 7.79
N PRO A 372 -16.22 -13.38 6.59
CA PRO A 372 -16.82 -14.67 6.32
C PRO A 372 -15.83 -15.81 6.62
N PRO A 373 -16.22 -16.86 7.36
CA PRO A 373 -15.37 -18.03 7.53
C PRO A 373 -15.26 -18.81 6.21
N LEU A 374 -14.21 -19.61 6.03
CA LEU A 374 -13.93 -20.32 4.78
C LEU A 374 -15.13 -21.12 4.24
N GLY A 375 -15.87 -21.80 5.12
CA GLY A 375 -17.02 -22.64 4.76
C GLY A 375 -18.35 -21.89 4.60
N SER A 376 -18.38 -20.55 4.73
CA SER A 376 -19.60 -19.77 4.51
C SER A 376 -19.89 -19.47 3.05
N LEU A 377 -18.89 -19.60 2.17
CA LEU A 377 -19.03 -19.40 0.75
C LEU A 377 -19.07 -20.74 0.01
N GLY A 378 -19.99 -20.88 -0.94
CA GLY A 378 -20.01 -22.04 -1.84
C GLY A 378 -18.79 -22.09 -2.76
N ASP A 379 -18.50 -23.28 -3.32
CA ASP A 379 -17.37 -23.51 -4.24
C ASP A 379 -17.45 -22.68 -5.55
N GLY A 380 -18.60 -22.05 -5.83
CA GLY A 380 -18.84 -21.19 -6.98
C GLY A 380 -19.01 -19.70 -6.66
N GLU A 381 -18.80 -19.30 -5.40
CA GLU A 381 -19.01 -17.90 -4.96
C GLU A 381 -17.69 -17.12 -4.97
N PHE A 382 -17.66 -16.10 -5.83
CA PHE A 382 -16.50 -15.25 -6.08
C PHE A 382 -16.88 -13.78 -6.04
N TYR A 383 -15.87 -12.95 -5.88
CA TYR A 383 -16.02 -11.51 -5.90
C TYR A 383 -15.33 -10.91 -7.13
N PRO A 384 -15.82 -9.78 -7.67
CA PRO A 384 -16.99 -9.02 -7.20
C PRO A 384 -18.35 -9.72 -7.40
N SER A 385 -19.34 -9.34 -6.60
CA SER A 385 -20.72 -9.81 -6.64
C SER A 385 -21.71 -8.67 -6.35
N GLU A 386 -22.99 -8.99 -6.29
CA GLU A 386 -24.05 -8.03 -5.92
C GLU A 386 -23.76 -7.33 -4.58
N ASP A 387 -23.31 -8.09 -3.58
CA ASP A 387 -23.09 -7.62 -2.21
C ASP A 387 -21.63 -7.19 -1.92
N GLU A 388 -20.67 -7.63 -2.74
CA GLU A 388 -19.25 -7.32 -2.57
C GLU A 388 -18.67 -6.69 -3.85
N PRO A 389 -18.48 -5.36 -3.91
CA PRO A 389 -18.08 -4.65 -5.13
C PRO A 389 -16.57 -4.67 -5.44
N SER A 390 -15.78 -5.43 -4.68
CA SER A 390 -14.34 -5.63 -4.89
C SER A 390 -14.04 -7.12 -4.80
N ASP A 391 -12.97 -7.59 -5.42
CA ASP A 391 -12.49 -8.96 -5.19
C ASP A 391 -11.84 -9.14 -3.81
N HIS A 392 -11.62 -8.04 -3.09
CA HIS A 392 -11.15 -8.00 -1.71
C HIS A 392 -12.29 -7.72 -0.71
N LEU A 393 -12.06 -8.08 0.55
CA LEU A 393 -12.88 -7.76 1.70
C LEU A 393 -12.30 -6.56 2.45
N MET A 394 -13.17 -5.66 2.90
CA MET A 394 -12.78 -4.57 3.79
C MET A 394 -12.38 -5.10 5.16
N LEU A 395 -11.17 -4.74 5.61
CA LEU A 395 -10.71 -4.98 6.97
C LEU A 395 -10.97 -3.75 7.84
N ALA A 396 -11.28 -3.96 9.11
CA ALA A 396 -11.28 -2.87 10.08
C ALA A 396 -10.95 -3.38 11.49
N ALA A 397 -10.26 -2.55 12.27
CA ALA A 397 -9.86 -2.87 13.64
C ALA A 397 -10.15 -1.69 14.58
N GLU A 398 -10.70 -2.00 15.75
CA GLU A 398 -10.79 -1.10 16.89
C GLU A 398 -9.53 -1.25 17.73
N LEU A 399 -8.76 -0.17 17.81
CA LEU A 399 -7.45 -0.13 18.42
C LEU A 399 -7.49 0.80 19.63
N GLU A 400 -6.71 0.45 20.66
CA GLU A 400 -6.56 1.27 21.86
C GLU A 400 -5.08 1.49 22.16
N LEU A 401 -4.65 2.75 22.30
CA LEU A 401 -3.39 3.08 22.98
C LEU A 401 -3.68 3.15 24.48
N PRO A 402 -3.06 2.28 25.30
CA PRO A 402 -3.20 2.35 26.73
C PRO A 402 -2.81 3.73 27.25
N ALA A 403 -3.55 4.22 28.24
CA ALA A 403 -3.12 5.37 29.01
C ALA A 403 -1.70 5.12 29.53
N ALA A 404 -0.78 6.06 29.32
CA ALA A 404 0.55 5.98 29.92
C ALA A 404 0.40 5.72 31.42
N ARG A 405 0.72 4.51 31.87
CA ARG A 405 0.91 4.24 33.30
C ARG A 405 2.08 5.12 33.70
N GLY A 406 1.87 6.02 34.67
CA GLY A 406 2.93 6.90 35.16
C GLY A 406 4.18 6.06 35.35
N ALA A 407 5.23 6.40 34.60
CA ALA A 407 6.49 5.69 34.66
C ALA A 407 6.91 5.65 36.13
N ARG A 408 6.84 4.48 36.76
CA ARG A 408 7.60 4.27 37.98
C ARG A 408 9.04 4.33 37.53
N ALA A 409 9.73 5.41 37.92
CA ALA A 409 11.17 5.47 37.90
C ALA A 409 11.66 4.20 38.63
N TYR A 410 12.36 3.34 37.90
CA TYR A 410 13.15 2.26 38.45
C TYR A 410 14.61 2.66 38.40
#